data_AF-A0A1W9XEH5-F1
#
_entry.id   AF-A0A1W9XEH5-F1
#
_cell.length_a   1.000
_cell.length_b   1.000
_cell.length_c   1.000
_cell.angle_alpha   90.00
_cell.angle_beta   90.00
_cell.angle_gamma   90.00
#
_symmetry.space_group_name_H-M   'P 1'
#
loop_
_entity.id
_entity.type
_entity.pdbx_description
1 polymer ?
#
loop_
_entity_poly.entity_id
_entity_poly.type
_entity_poly.pdbx_seq_one_letter_code
_entity_poly.pdbx_strand_id
1 'polypeptide(L)'
;MNVISEEQNPYSKPLTFSEAKVNDLSVSFGNGVVDVVPQYIISGNIAYFKNGEPVSNVTLNLANDTETYSEEATSDAQGNYVFADVPPGNYILTPAKTDELQGLSAFDAASILRYAEAEAEPGCHQMIAADVNMDKSITAAKATEVAICSGKRDLGVEYWMNTGQANWAFTMSPIETCEDWPPISYPSEASPDVRTYLSLDSDKSDADFVAILLGDVTGNWAAENPASSGKRIASAKDVQASTEMNVAVSSSLTLPIALDHETTILGIDMLLQFDSSVLEMTGATLASGILADWEENLQVVKNDAGQAALKIYGSDEITGKGNIAFVNFSVVGSLDTATDLSLSKLRCNEADVTGGFAVGDILAGKVTVGVKYGPGDIDHSGAVDLSDLLLALKVSAGIGMDAVHADADATGDGKIGMDDVLHILQVIAK
;
A
#
# COMPACT_ATOMS: atom_id res chain seq x y z
N MET A 1 66.74 -17.33 3.84
CA MET A 1 65.61 -18.15 3.34
C MET A 1 64.61 -18.21 4.48
N ASN A 2 63.64 -17.30 4.50
CA ASN A 2 62.53 -17.39 5.45
C ASN A 2 61.53 -18.37 4.84
N VAL A 3 61.46 -19.56 5.42
CA VAL A 3 60.36 -20.48 5.18
C VAL A 3 59.17 -19.89 5.93
N ILE A 4 58.22 -19.36 5.18
CA ILE A 4 56.89 -19.04 5.67
C ILE A 4 56.29 -20.40 6.07
N SER A 5 55.94 -20.58 7.33
CA SER A 5 55.23 -21.78 7.77
C SER A 5 53.87 -21.79 7.08
N GLU A 6 53.66 -22.71 6.14
CA GLU A 6 52.31 -23.08 5.72
C GLU A 6 51.55 -23.55 6.95
N GLU A 7 50.48 -22.83 7.30
CA GLU A 7 49.50 -23.29 8.29
C GLU A 7 49.02 -24.67 7.85
N GLN A 8 49.30 -25.69 8.66
CA GLN A 8 48.85 -27.05 8.40
C GLN A 8 47.31 -27.04 8.36
N ASN A 9 46.72 -27.48 7.24
CA ASN A 9 45.28 -27.64 7.13
C ASN A 9 44.77 -28.53 8.30
N PRO A 10 43.96 -28.00 9.23
CA PRO A 10 43.54 -28.74 10.43
C PRO A 10 42.66 -29.96 10.11
N TYR A 11 42.14 -30.02 8.87
CA TYR A 11 41.30 -31.09 8.36
C TYR A 11 42.09 -32.23 7.70
N SER A 12 43.40 -32.07 7.49
CA SER A 12 44.25 -33.11 6.93
C SER A 12 44.51 -34.24 7.92
N LYS A 13 44.13 -35.47 7.55
CA LYS A 13 44.44 -36.70 8.28
C LYS A 13 45.44 -37.55 7.48
N PRO A 14 46.52 -38.06 8.11
CA PRO A 14 47.47 -38.92 7.41
C PRO A 14 46.82 -40.27 7.08
N LEU A 15 46.97 -40.72 5.83
CA LEU A 15 46.61 -42.06 5.39
C LEU A 15 47.90 -42.89 5.26
N THR A 16 48.11 -43.80 6.20
CA THR A 16 49.28 -44.67 6.23
C THR A 16 48.94 -46.03 5.64
N PHE A 17 49.66 -46.43 4.59
CA PHE A 17 49.57 -47.79 4.08
C PHE A 17 50.54 -48.67 4.86
N SER A 18 50.08 -49.84 5.30
CA SER A 18 50.91 -50.81 6.03
C SER A 18 51.58 -51.83 5.10
N GLU A 19 51.01 -52.07 3.92
CA GLU A 19 51.52 -53.02 2.93
C GLU A 19 50.97 -52.67 1.53
N ALA A 20 51.77 -52.91 0.48
CA ALA A 20 51.30 -52.97 -0.90
C ALA A 20 51.93 -54.18 -1.60
N LYS A 21 51.10 -54.94 -2.33
CA LYS A 21 51.52 -56.15 -3.07
C LYS A 21 50.93 -56.14 -4.48
N VAL A 22 51.72 -56.60 -5.45
CA VAL A 22 51.25 -56.94 -6.80
C VAL A 22 51.61 -58.41 -7.03
N ASN A 23 50.60 -59.26 -7.24
CA ASN A 23 50.76 -60.72 -7.36
C ASN A 23 51.56 -61.31 -6.17
N ASP A 24 51.18 -60.98 -4.94
CA ASP A 24 51.81 -61.40 -3.68
C ASP A 24 53.24 -60.90 -3.42
N LEU A 25 53.84 -60.14 -4.35
CA LEU A 25 55.15 -59.53 -4.17
C LEU A 25 55.04 -58.10 -3.62
N SER A 26 55.79 -57.81 -2.57
CA SER A 26 55.86 -56.45 -1.99
C SER A 26 56.33 -55.44 -3.03
N VAL A 27 55.63 -54.31 -3.11
CA VAL A 27 55.98 -53.18 -3.97
C VAL A 27 56.14 -51.91 -3.15
N SER A 28 56.85 -50.92 -3.70
CA SER A 28 56.93 -49.60 -3.09
C SER A 28 55.57 -48.90 -3.12
N PHE A 29 55.21 -48.25 -2.01
CA PHE A 29 54.03 -47.41 -1.91
C PHE A 29 54.38 -46.09 -1.24
N GLY A 30 53.55 -45.08 -1.48
CA GLY A 30 53.60 -43.80 -0.78
C GLY A 30 52.40 -43.66 0.16
N ASN A 31 52.59 -43.02 1.31
CA ASN A 31 51.48 -42.59 2.15
C ASN A 31 50.69 -41.47 1.47
N GLY A 32 49.43 -41.33 1.86
CA GLY A 32 48.54 -40.26 1.40
C GLY A 32 48.12 -39.32 2.52
N VAL A 33 47.34 -38.31 2.15
CA VAL A 33 46.60 -37.44 3.06
C VAL A 33 45.14 -37.48 2.62
N VAL A 34 44.23 -37.50 3.58
CA VAL A 34 42.78 -37.32 3.36
C VAL A 34 42.36 -36.09 4.13
N ASP A 35 41.72 -35.14 3.45
CA ASP A 35 41.11 -34.00 4.10
C ASP A 35 39.67 -34.35 4.49
N VAL A 36 39.38 -34.34 5.79
CA VAL A 36 38.03 -34.53 6.33
C VAL A 36 37.53 -33.17 6.80
N VAL A 37 36.92 -32.44 5.87
CA VAL A 37 36.34 -31.13 6.15
C VAL A 37 34.98 -31.36 6.83
N PRO A 38 34.78 -30.94 8.09
CA PRO A 38 33.47 -31.00 8.71
C PRO A 38 32.52 -30.06 7.99
N GLN A 39 31.24 -30.38 8.04
CA GLN A 39 30.20 -29.52 7.50
C GLN A 39 29.19 -29.21 8.60
N TYR A 40 28.62 -28.02 8.53
CA TYR A 40 27.72 -27.48 9.54
C TYR A 40 26.39 -27.09 8.91
N ILE A 41 25.38 -27.00 9.76
CA ILE A 41 24.06 -26.51 9.41
C ILE A 41 23.90 -25.09 9.95
N ILE A 42 23.38 -24.17 9.13
CA ILE A 42 22.89 -22.87 9.58
C ILE A 42 21.38 -22.84 9.36
N SER A 43 20.61 -22.59 10.40
CA SER A 43 19.15 -22.51 10.35
C SER A 43 18.62 -21.45 11.30
N GLY A 44 17.44 -20.94 10.98
CA GLY A 44 16.76 -19.93 11.79
C GLY A 44 15.33 -19.73 11.33
N ASN A 45 14.64 -18.82 12.02
CA ASN A 45 13.28 -18.40 11.76
C ASN A 45 13.22 -16.89 11.46
N ILE A 46 12.27 -16.48 10.61
CA ILE A 46 11.98 -15.08 10.32
C ILE A 46 10.56 -14.76 10.77
N ALA A 47 10.45 -13.82 11.70
CA ALA A 47 9.19 -13.43 12.32
C ALA A 47 8.95 -11.93 12.19
N TYR A 48 7.68 -11.54 12.06
CA TYR A 48 7.28 -10.14 11.95
C TYR A 48 7.34 -9.43 13.30
N PHE A 49 7.86 -8.20 13.33
CA PHE A 49 8.24 -7.52 14.57
C PHE A 49 7.10 -7.35 15.60
N LYS A 50 5.85 -7.20 15.13
CA LYS A 50 4.73 -6.82 16.00
C LYS A 50 4.08 -7.99 16.71
N ASN A 51 3.82 -9.06 15.97
CA ASN A 51 2.97 -10.18 16.38
C ASN A 51 3.71 -11.54 16.32
N GLY A 52 4.95 -11.56 15.82
CA GLY A 52 5.70 -12.79 15.64
C GLY A 52 5.16 -13.69 14.52
N GLU A 53 4.30 -13.17 13.64
CA GLU A 53 3.81 -13.94 12.49
C GLU A 53 4.97 -14.33 11.57
N PRO A 54 4.98 -15.57 11.05
CA PRO A 54 6.07 -16.04 10.20
C PRO A 54 6.12 -15.26 8.88
N VAL A 55 7.34 -14.88 8.46
CA VAL A 55 7.57 -14.22 7.17
C VAL A 55 8.19 -15.19 6.17
N SER A 56 7.36 -15.65 5.23
CA SER A 56 7.77 -16.53 4.15
C SER A 56 8.41 -15.79 2.98
N ASN A 57 9.03 -16.55 2.08
CA ASN A 57 9.56 -16.03 0.81
C ASN A 57 10.61 -14.92 1.01
N VAL A 58 11.31 -14.90 2.14
CA VAL A 58 12.51 -14.07 2.30
C VAL A 58 13.66 -14.83 1.66
N THR A 59 14.41 -14.17 0.80
CA THR A 59 15.64 -14.72 0.22
C THR A 59 16.80 -14.49 1.19
N LEU A 60 17.53 -15.55 1.53
CA LEU A 60 18.72 -15.52 2.36
C LEU A 60 19.92 -15.86 1.50
N ASN A 61 20.93 -14.99 1.44
CA ASN A 61 22.21 -15.26 0.79
C ASN A 61 23.30 -15.44 1.84
N LEU A 62 23.94 -16.61 1.86
CA LEU A 62 25.09 -16.93 2.68
C LEU A 62 26.35 -16.90 1.82
N ALA A 63 27.19 -15.89 2.00
CA ALA A 63 28.43 -15.73 1.23
C ALA A 63 29.65 -15.54 2.13
N ASN A 64 30.83 -15.97 1.69
CA ASN A 64 32.08 -15.63 2.37
C ASN A 64 32.67 -14.30 1.87
N ASP A 65 33.60 -13.71 2.62
CA ASP A 65 34.23 -12.42 2.30
C ASP A 65 34.96 -12.38 0.94
N THR A 66 35.24 -13.55 0.35
CA THR A 66 35.96 -13.68 -0.93
C THR A 66 35.03 -14.03 -2.10
N GLU A 67 33.73 -14.15 -1.85
CA GLU A 67 32.69 -14.62 -2.78
C GLU A 67 33.00 -15.97 -3.45
N THR A 68 33.91 -16.76 -2.88
CA THR A 68 34.27 -18.10 -3.38
C THR A 68 33.28 -19.17 -2.93
N TYR A 69 32.48 -18.86 -1.91
CA TYR A 69 31.32 -19.63 -1.48
C TYR A 69 30.12 -18.68 -1.45
N SER A 70 29.02 -19.08 -2.08
CA SER A 70 27.72 -18.43 -1.96
C SER A 70 26.62 -19.48 -2.13
N GLU A 71 25.67 -19.47 -1.23
CA GLU A 71 24.45 -20.26 -1.30
C GLU A 71 23.22 -19.39 -1.03
N GLU A 72 22.09 -19.81 -1.57
CA GLU A 72 20.80 -19.15 -1.38
C GLU A 72 19.79 -20.12 -0.76
N ALA A 73 19.02 -19.62 0.19
CA ALA A 73 17.86 -20.30 0.76
C ALA A 73 16.65 -19.35 0.80
N THR A 74 15.46 -19.91 0.95
CA THR A 74 14.23 -19.13 1.10
C THR A 74 13.47 -19.58 2.34
N SER A 75 12.91 -18.64 3.11
CA SER A 75 12.07 -18.99 4.24
C SER A 75 10.75 -19.65 3.81
N ASP A 76 10.37 -20.71 4.52
CA ASP A 76 9.12 -21.43 4.28
C ASP A 76 7.88 -20.69 4.84
N ALA A 77 6.70 -21.30 4.71
CA ALA A 77 5.44 -20.74 5.22
C ALA A 77 5.37 -20.57 6.74
N GLN A 78 6.33 -21.13 7.48
CA GLN A 78 6.50 -20.99 8.92
C GLN A 78 7.68 -20.06 9.27
N GLY A 79 8.27 -19.41 8.25
CA GLY A 79 9.40 -18.50 8.41
C GLY A 79 10.75 -19.21 8.57
N ASN A 80 10.80 -20.54 8.49
CA ASN A 80 12.04 -21.29 8.72
C ASN A 80 12.89 -21.39 7.46
N TYR A 81 14.21 -21.38 7.61
CA TYR A 81 15.16 -21.63 6.53
C TYR A 81 16.35 -22.49 7.01
N VAL A 82 17.05 -23.12 6.07
CA VAL A 82 18.22 -23.96 6.36
C VAL A 82 19.25 -23.90 5.24
N PHE A 83 20.51 -23.75 5.62
CA PHE A 83 21.69 -24.06 4.82
C PHE A 83 22.32 -25.33 5.40
N ALA A 84 22.41 -26.37 4.59
CA ALA A 84 23.06 -27.61 4.97
C ALA A 84 24.49 -27.64 4.42
N ASP A 85 25.30 -28.53 4.96
CA ASP A 85 26.60 -28.88 4.39
C ASP A 85 27.61 -27.71 4.29
N VAL A 86 27.46 -26.67 5.12
CA VAL A 86 28.26 -25.44 5.10
C VAL A 86 29.67 -25.72 5.63
N PRO A 87 30.74 -25.49 4.84
CA PRO A 87 32.11 -25.67 5.29
C PRO A 87 32.49 -24.73 6.44
N PRO A 88 33.62 -24.98 7.14
CA PRO A 88 34.14 -24.06 8.12
C PRO A 88 34.71 -22.81 7.44
N GLY A 89 34.39 -21.62 7.96
CA GLY A 89 34.83 -20.37 7.35
C GLY A 89 34.17 -19.13 7.93
N ASN A 90 34.51 -17.97 7.36
CA ASN A 90 33.80 -16.72 7.65
C ASN A 90 32.67 -16.55 6.65
N TYR A 91 31.50 -16.16 7.15
CA TYR A 91 30.31 -15.98 6.33
C TYR A 91 29.52 -14.75 6.74
N ILE A 92 28.83 -14.19 5.75
CA ILE A 92 27.87 -13.11 5.86
C ILE A 92 26.54 -13.65 5.35
N LEU A 93 25.53 -13.63 6.21
CA LEU A 93 24.18 -14.05 5.88
C LEU A 93 23.28 -12.82 5.73
N THR A 94 22.73 -12.64 4.53
CA THR A 94 21.98 -11.44 4.12
C THR A 94 20.53 -11.79 3.76
N PRO A 95 19.53 -11.29 4.49
CA PRO A 95 18.12 -11.39 4.12
C PRO A 95 17.70 -10.31 3.13
N ALA A 96 16.79 -10.64 2.22
CA ALA A 96 16.17 -9.71 1.30
C ALA A 96 14.73 -10.13 0.96
N LYS A 97 13.83 -9.15 0.85
CA LYS A 97 12.44 -9.34 0.39
C LYS A 97 11.96 -8.07 -0.30
N THR A 98 11.23 -8.23 -1.41
CA THR A 98 10.70 -7.12 -2.21
C THR A 98 9.19 -7.15 -2.41
N ASP A 99 8.53 -8.26 -2.05
CA ASP A 99 7.10 -8.50 -2.24
C ASP A 99 6.31 -8.52 -0.92
N GLU A 100 5.05 -8.97 -0.98
CA GLU A 100 4.10 -9.04 0.15
C GLU A 100 3.97 -7.71 0.90
N LEU A 101 3.79 -6.64 0.12
CA LEU A 101 3.79 -5.24 0.54
C LEU A 101 2.44 -4.75 1.09
N GLN A 102 1.54 -5.67 1.43
CA GLN A 102 0.25 -5.36 2.05
C GLN A 102 0.47 -4.81 3.47
N GLY A 103 -0.53 -4.17 4.08
CA GLY A 103 -0.45 -3.68 5.46
C GLY A 103 -0.46 -2.15 5.57
N LEU A 104 0.28 -1.45 4.71
CA LEU A 104 0.30 0.01 4.72
C LEU A 104 -1.11 0.61 4.57
N SER A 105 -1.41 1.58 5.43
CA SER A 105 -2.71 2.24 5.51
C SER A 105 -2.59 3.74 5.79
N ALA A 106 -3.72 4.45 5.73
CA ALA A 106 -3.78 5.82 6.24
C ALA A 106 -3.59 5.88 7.77
N PHE A 107 -3.83 4.78 8.49
CA PHE A 107 -3.63 4.70 9.94
C PHE A 107 -2.15 4.59 10.32
N ASP A 108 -1.33 3.96 9.48
CA ASP A 108 0.12 4.04 9.60
C ASP A 108 0.62 5.46 9.39
N ALA A 109 0.11 6.16 8.37
CA ALA A 109 0.44 7.56 8.12
C ALA A 109 0.06 8.45 9.33
N ALA A 110 -1.15 8.26 9.88
CA ALA A 110 -1.59 8.92 11.11
C ALA A 110 -0.62 8.67 12.27
N SER A 111 -0.23 7.42 12.48
CA SER A 111 0.68 7.03 13.55
C SER A 111 2.07 7.66 13.39
N ILE A 112 2.62 7.70 12.16
CA ILE A 112 3.90 8.37 11.86
C ILE A 112 3.80 9.88 12.12
N LEU A 113 2.69 10.51 11.73
CA LEU A 113 2.46 11.93 11.99
C LEU A 113 2.47 12.21 13.51
N ARG A 114 1.77 11.37 14.29
CA ARG A 114 1.76 11.46 15.76
C ARG A 114 3.14 11.27 16.39
N TYR A 115 3.98 10.39 15.84
CA TYR A 115 5.37 10.26 16.28
C TYR A 115 6.18 11.53 15.99
N ALA A 116 6.01 12.11 14.79
CA ALA A 116 6.69 13.34 14.39
C ALA A 116 6.28 14.55 15.25
N GLU A 117 5.04 14.56 15.76
CA GLU A 117 4.48 15.61 16.62
C GLU A 117 4.63 15.31 18.13
N ALA A 118 5.26 14.18 18.48
CA ALA A 118 5.44 13.71 19.86
C ALA A 118 4.11 13.50 20.62
N GLU A 119 3.04 13.17 19.91
CA GLU A 119 1.73 12.80 20.49
C GLU A 119 1.60 11.31 20.80
N ALA A 120 2.52 10.51 20.28
CA ALA A 120 2.67 9.10 20.58
C ALA A 120 4.16 8.74 20.61
N GLU A 121 4.54 7.80 21.48
CA GLU A 121 5.91 7.30 21.58
C GLU A 121 6.03 5.97 20.80
N PRO A 122 6.83 5.91 19.71
CA PRO A 122 7.06 4.67 18.99
C PRO A 122 8.05 3.76 19.73
N GLY A 123 7.84 2.44 19.65
CA GLY A 123 8.87 1.46 19.99
C GLY A 123 9.98 1.39 18.92
N CYS A 124 11.11 0.76 19.23
CA CYS A 124 12.29 0.75 18.35
C CYS A 124 12.01 0.24 16.93
N HIS A 125 11.28 -0.87 16.80
CA HIS A 125 10.89 -1.41 15.49
C HIS A 125 9.94 -0.48 14.72
N GLN A 126 9.07 0.24 15.43
CA GLN A 126 8.16 1.21 14.82
C GLN A 126 8.91 2.46 14.35
N MET A 127 9.98 2.85 15.04
CA MET A 127 10.87 3.90 14.55
C MET A 127 11.55 3.48 13.24
N ILE A 128 11.95 2.19 13.12
CA ILE A 128 12.53 1.65 11.87
C ILE A 128 11.48 1.64 10.77
N ALA A 129 10.29 1.13 11.06
CA ALA A 129 9.18 1.13 10.11
C ALA A 129 8.81 2.56 9.66
N ALA A 130 8.85 3.55 10.57
CA ALA A 130 8.54 4.95 10.26
C ALA A 130 9.60 5.65 9.41
N ASP A 131 10.85 5.18 9.42
CA ASP A 131 11.98 5.73 8.67
C ASP A 131 12.03 5.15 7.23
N VAL A 132 10.95 5.36 6.48
CA VAL A 132 10.71 4.73 5.17
C VAL A 132 11.75 5.04 4.09
N ASN A 133 12.44 6.18 4.23
CA ASN A 133 13.50 6.63 3.34
C ASN A 133 14.91 6.40 3.90
N MET A 134 15.04 5.79 5.08
CA MET A 134 16.29 5.39 5.72
C MET A 134 17.23 6.56 6.08
N ASP A 135 16.68 7.76 6.29
CA ASP A 135 17.44 8.98 6.59
C ASP A 135 17.61 9.25 8.09
N LYS A 136 17.14 8.33 8.96
CA LYS A 136 17.25 8.38 10.42
C LYS A 136 16.35 9.42 11.09
N SER A 137 15.42 10.02 10.36
CA SER A 137 14.43 10.96 10.91
C SER A 137 13.03 10.34 11.02
N ILE A 138 12.10 10.98 11.71
CA ILE A 138 10.66 10.67 11.63
C ILE A 138 9.95 12.01 11.47
N THR A 139 9.24 12.20 10.37
CA THR A 139 8.66 13.51 10.01
C THR A 139 7.27 13.36 9.40
N ALA A 140 6.50 14.45 9.37
CA ALA A 140 5.21 14.50 8.68
C ALA A 140 5.32 14.14 7.19
N ALA A 141 6.46 14.43 6.55
CA ALA A 141 6.70 14.03 5.16
C ALA A 141 6.68 12.50 4.98
N LYS A 142 7.17 11.74 5.98
CA LYS A 142 7.13 10.26 5.95
C LYS A 142 5.72 9.71 6.07
N ALA A 143 4.85 10.39 6.84
CA ALA A 143 3.43 10.07 6.87
C ALA A 143 2.80 10.25 5.48
N THR A 144 3.09 11.35 4.80
CA THR A 144 2.62 11.59 3.42
C THR A 144 3.14 10.53 2.45
N GLU A 145 4.41 10.15 2.54
CA GLU A 145 5.01 9.09 1.70
C GLU A 145 4.30 7.74 1.88
N VAL A 146 4.00 7.35 3.13
CA VAL A 146 3.25 6.13 3.44
C VAL A 146 1.81 6.20 2.92
N ALA A 147 1.12 7.34 3.11
CA ALA A 147 -0.22 7.53 2.57
C ALA A 147 -0.23 7.37 1.04
N ILE A 148 0.66 8.06 0.31
CA ILE A 148 0.79 7.94 -1.15
C ILE A 148 1.14 6.51 -1.57
N CYS A 149 2.09 5.87 -0.87
CA CYS A 149 2.51 4.49 -1.16
C CYS A 149 1.32 3.52 -1.01
N SER A 150 0.59 3.61 0.10
CA SER A 150 -0.60 2.77 0.34
C SER A 150 -1.68 2.99 -0.72
N GLY A 151 -1.87 4.23 -1.19
CA GLY A 151 -2.81 4.54 -2.28
C GLY A 151 -2.38 3.96 -3.62
N LYS A 152 -1.08 4.02 -3.94
CA LYS A 152 -0.53 3.38 -5.14
C LYS A 152 -0.66 1.86 -5.09
N ARG A 153 -0.38 1.24 -3.94
CA ARG A 153 -0.52 -0.21 -3.75
C ARG A 153 -1.98 -0.68 -3.87
N ASP A 154 -2.94 0.08 -3.34
CA ASP A 154 -4.38 -0.19 -3.53
C ASP A 154 -4.81 -0.16 -5.01
N LEU A 155 -4.08 0.59 -5.85
CA LEU A 155 -4.30 0.68 -7.30
C LEU A 155 -3.44 -0.32 -8.10
N GLY A 156 -2.69 -1.21 -7.44
CA GLY A 156 -1.77 -2.14 -8.09
C GLY A 156 -0.56 -1.47 -8.74
N VAL A 157 -0.21 -0.26 -8.32
CA VAL A 157 0.93 0.51 -8.83
C VAL A 157 2.12 0.34 -7.88
N GLU A 158 3.24 -0.11 -8.43
CA GLU A 158 4.49 -0.21 -7.68
C GLU A 158 5.01 1.18 -7.27
N TYR A 159 5.44 1.29 -6.02
CA TYR A 159 6.01 2.52 -5.48
C TYR A 159 7.09 2.23 -4.44
N TRP A 160 8.23 2.88 -4.64
CA TRP A 160 9.41 2.77 -3.78
C TRP A 160 9.54 4.05 -2.96
N MET A 161 9.54 3.93 -1.62
CA MET A 161 9.69 5.07 -0.70
C MET A 161 11.15 5.47 -0.47
N ASN A 162 12.10 4.70 -1.01
CA ASN A 162 13.53 4.99 -0.93
C ASN A 162 14.22 4.66 -2.26
N THR A 163 15.39 5.26 -2.45
CA THR A 163 16.24 5.08 -3.62
C THR A 163 16.87 3.69 -3.70
N GLY A 164 16.97 2.98 -2.56
CA GLY A 164 17.49 1.62 -2.48
C GLY A 164 16.49 0.53 -2.91
N GLN A 165 15.25 0.89 -3.27
CA GLN A 165 14.17 -0.05 -3.59
C GLN A 165 13.99 -1.15 -2.53
N ALA A 166 14.12 -0.76 -1.26
CA ALA A 166 13.97 -1.66 -0.12
C ALA A 166 12.66 -1.35 0.59
N ASN A 167 11.71 -2.28 0.61
CA ASN A 167 10.49 -2.12 1.39
C ASN A 167 10.57 -2.79 2.77
N TRP A 168 11.57 -3.64 2.97
CA TRP A 168 11.74 -4.44 4.18
C TRP A 168 13.08 -4.10 4.83
N ALA A 169 13.08 -4.05 6.16
CA ALA A 169 14.28 -4.04 6.99
C ALA A 169 14.32 -5.32 7.85
N PHE A 170 15.51 -5.75 8.24
CA PHE A 170 15.70 -6.97 9.01
C PHE A 170 16.60 -6.72 10.22
N THR A 171 16.35 -7.38 11.34
CA THR A 171 17.22 -7.30 12.52
C THR A 171 17.57 -8.70 12.99
N MET A 172 18.77 -8.90 13.53
CA MET A 172 19.24 -10.22 13.99
C MET A 172 18.59 -10.69 15.30
N SER A 173 18.03 -9.75 16.05
CA SER A 173 17.40 -9.96 17.35
C SER A 173 16.35 -8.87 17.57
N PRO A 174 15.35 -9.11 18.44
CA PRO A 174 14.46 -8.06 18.90
C PRO A 174 15.25 -6.87 19.46
N ILE A 175 14.91 -5.67 19.02
CA ILE A 175 15.52 -4.44 19.51
C ILE A 175 14.76 -3.96 20.74
N GLU A 176 15.40 -4.03 21.90
CA GLU A 176 14.81 -3.63 23.19
C GLU A 176 14.94 -2.13 23.46
N THR A 177 16.02 -1.49 23.00
CA THR A 177 16.27 -0.06 23.20
C THR A 177 16.79 0.61 21.92
N CYS A 178 16.52 1.91 21.80
CA CYS A 178 16.94 2.75 20.69
C CYS A 178 17.66 4.01 21.19
N GLU A 179 18.47 3.87 22.25
CA GLU A 179 19.26 4.98 22.81
C GLU A 179 20.25 5.55 21.78
N ASP A 180 20.86 4.67 20.97
CA ASP A 180 21.71 5.01 19.83
C ASP A 180 20.94 4.83 18.52
N TRP A 181 20.06 5.78 18.19
CA TRP A 181 19.23 5.73 16.99
C TRP A 181 20.01 6.13 15.69
N PRO A 182 19.88 5.37 14.57
CA PRO A 182 19.16 4.11 14.45
C PRO A 182 19.98 2.94 15.02
N PRO A 183 19.31 1.93 15.59
CA PRO A 183 19.94 0.75 16.17
C PRO A 183 20.43 -0.27 15.12
N ILE A 184 20.20 -0.01 13.82
CA ILE A 184 20.58 -0.87 12.69
C ILE A 184 21.27 -0.08 11.57
N SER A 185 21.93 -0.81 10.67
CA SER A 185 22.54 -0.26 9.45
C SER A 185 21.63 -0.53 8.26
N TYR A 186 21.08 0.52 7.67
CA TYR A 186 20.22 0.35 6.50
C TYR A 186 20.97 -0.22 5.28
N PRO A 187 20.30 -1.05 4.46
CA PRO A 187 20.93 -1.76 3.35
C PRO A 187 21.46 -0.87 2.21
N SER A 188 21.23 0.46 2.23
CA SER A 188 21.65 1.35 1.14
C SER A 188 23.09 1.88 1.24
N GLU A 189 23.90 1.50 2.24
CA GLU A 189 25.29 1.98 2.36
C GLU A 189 26.19 0.88 2.95
N ALA A 190 26.81 0.06 2.08
CA ALA A 190 27.97 -0.80 2.40
C ALA A 190 27.87 -1.79 3.58
N SER A 191 26.71 -1.93 4.24
CA SER A 191 26.45 -2.93 5.27
C SER A 191 24.98 -3.31 5.20
N PRO A 192 24.62 -4.44 4.57
CA PRO A 192 23.27 -4.96 4.69
C PRO A 192 23.01 -5.35 6.17
N ASP A 193 21.75 -5.51 6.55
CA ASP A 193 21.36 -6.12 7.83
C ASP A 193 21.80 -7.60 7.83
N VAL A 194 23.09 -7.84 8.09
CA VAL A 194 23.74 -9.13 7.89
C VAL A 194 24.15 -9.78 9.18
N ARG A 195 24.02 -11.09 9.25
CA ARG A 195 24.61 -11.88 10.32
C ARG A 195 26.00 -12.35 9.89
N THR A 196 27.02 -11.94 10.63
CA THR A 196 28.41 -12.36 10.40
C THR A 196 28.77 -13.55 11.29
N TYR A 197 29.33 -14.59 10.68
CA TYR A 197 29.97 -15.70 11.35
C TYR A 197 31.48 -15.56 11.19
N LEU A 198 32.19 -15.37 12.30
CA LEU A 198 33.65 -15.44 12.32
C LEU A 198 34.04 -16.88 12.70
N SER A 199 34.58 -17.62 11.75
CA SER A 199 34.99 -19.03 11.91
C SER A 199 33.84 -19.95 12.34
N LEU A 200 32.95 -20.28 11.41
CA LEU A 200 31.92 -21.30 11.58
C LEU A 200 32.58 -22.65 11.94
N ASP A 201 32.30 -23.15 13.14
CA ASP A 201 32.94 -24.32 13.75
C ASP A 201 31.94 -25.33 14.34
N SER A 202 30.66 -25.05 14.19
CA SER A 202 29.54 -25.78 14.76
C SER A 202 28.24 -25.38 14.08
N ASP A 203 27.23 -26.25 14.16
CA ASP A 203 25.87 -25.94 13.71
C ASP A 203 25.34 -24.69 14.43
N LYS A 204 24.59 -23.86 13.69
CA LYS A 204 23.88 -22.67 14.16
C LYS A 204 22.39 -22.86 13.91
N SER A 205 21.58 -22.83 14.95
CA SER A 205 20.13 -23.07 14.87
C SER A 205 19.28 -21.89 15.35
N ASP A 206 19.92 -20.77 15.65
CA ASP A 206 19.38 -19.52 16.18
C ASP A 206 19.74 -18.34 15.28
N ALA A 207 19.87 -18.60 13.97
CA ALA A 207 20.16 -17.58 12.97
C ALA A 207 18.91 -16.72 12.66
N ASP A 208 18.13 -16.38 13.67
CA ASP A 208 16.82 -15.76 13.47
C ASP A 208 16.93 -14.34 12.91
N PHE A 209 15.86 -13.87 12.27
CA PHE A 209 15.69 -12.48 11.89
C PHE A 209 14.30 -11.98 12.29
N VAL A 210 14.22 -10.71 12.67
CA VAL A 210 12.97 -9.96 12.79
C VAL A 210 12.78 -9.16 11.51
N ALA A 211 11.63 -9.34 10.86
CA ALA A 211 11.27 -8.60 9.65
C ALA A 211 10.39 -7.40 9.99
N ILE A 212 10.66 -6.27 9.33
CA ILE A 212 9.95 -5.00 9.51
C ILE A 212 9.58 -4.47 8.12
N LEU A 213 8.29 -4.31 7.85
CA LEU A 213 7.83 -3.67 6.63
C LEU A 213 7.90 -2.15 6.83
N LEU A 214 8.69 -1.47 6.02
CA LEU A 214 8.80 -0.01 6.06
C LEU A 214 7.45 0.61 5.70
N GLY A 215 6.99 1.50 6.57
CA GLY A 215 5.71 2.16 6.53
C GLY A 215 4.65 1.51 7.42
N ASP A 216 4.74 0.22 7.75
CA ASP A 216 3.77 -0.45 8.64
C ASP A 216 4.17 -0.30 10.11
N VAL A 217 3.80 0.83 10.71
CA VAL A 217 4.10 1.15 12.11
C VAL A 217 3.05 0.62 13.07
N THR A 218 1.84 0.35 12.59
CA THR A 218 0.77 -0.29 13.37
C THR A 218 1.08 -1.78 13.56
N GLY A 219 1.82 -2.36 12.61
CA GLY A 219 2.27 -3.74 12.60
C GLY A 219 1.16 -4.70 12.21
N ASN A 220 0.29 -4.26 11.29
CA ASN A 220 -0.87 -5.01 10.85
C ASN A 220 -0.58 -5.94 9.66
N TRP A 221 0.66 -5.94 9.15
CA TRP A 221 1.07 -6.85 8.10
C TRP A 221 0.75 -8.29 8.49
N ALA A 222 0.16 -8.99 7.54
CA ALA A 222 -0.07 -10.41 7.60
C ALA A 222 0.20 -10.98 6.21
N ALA A 223 0.90 -12.11 6.16
CA ALA A 223 1.07 -12.86 4.93
C ALA A 223 -0.31 -13.16 4.32
N GLU A 224 -0.48 -12.92 3.02
CA GLU A 224 -1.67 -13.41 2.34
C GLU A 224 -1.68 -14.93 2.45
N ASN A 225 -2.66 -15.49 3.16
CA ASN A 225 -2.86 -16.93 3.16
C ASN A 225 -3.49 -17.27 1.80
N PRO A 226 -2.85 -18.02 0.88
CA PRO A 226 -3.51 -18.44 -0.36
C PRO A 226 -4.73 -19.34 -0.10
N ALA A 227 -4.91 -19.82 1.14
CA ALA A 227 -6.14 -20.47 1.61
C ALA A 227 -7.23 -19.50 2.12
N SER A 228 -6.89 -18.25 2.44
CA SER A 228 -7.85 -17.19 2.84
C SER A 228 -8.25 -16.28 1.67
N SER A 229 -7.51 -16.25 0.57
CA SER A 229 -7.98 -15.63 -0.69
C SER A 229 -9.25 -16.31 -1.25
N GLY A 230 -9.58 -17.52 -0.78
CA GLY A 230 -10.86 -18.22 -0.99
C GLY A 230 -11.88 -18.10 0.14
N LYS A 231 -11.48 -17.61 1.32
CA LYS A 231 -12.40 -17.11 2.35
C LYS A 231 -12.36 -15.60 2.29
N ARG A 232 -13.01 -15.06 1.25
CA ARG A 232 -13.96 -14.00 1.53
C ARG A 232 -14.76 -14.51 2.73
N ILE A 233 -14.48 -14.01 3.94
CA ILE A 233 -15.56 -13.79 4.89
C ILE A 233 -16.57 -13.15 3.97
N ALA A 234 -17.69 -13.84 3.73
CA ALA A 234 -18.76 -13.23 2.99
C ALA A 234 -18.93 -11.90 3.69
N SER A 235 -18.43 -10.81 3.07
CA SER A 235 -18.71 -9.46 3.53
C SER A 235 -20.18 -9.59 3.78
N ALA A 236 -20.59 -9.36 5.03
CA ALA A 236 -22.00 -9.26 5.33
C ALA A 236 -22.55 -8.49 4.15
N LYS A 237 -23.42 -9.17 3.41
CA LYS A 237 -23.95 -8.71 2.14
C LYS A 237 -24.89 -7.59 2.57
N ASP A 238 -24.31 -6.52 3.12
CA ASP A 238 -24.92 -5.26 3.34
C ASP A 238 -25.24 -4.88 1.93
N VAL A 239 -26.52 -5.07 1.65
CA VAL A 239 -27.22 -4.42 0.56
C VAL A 239 -27.04 -2.93 0.87
N GLN A 240 -25.83 -2.40 0.63
CA GLN A 240 -25.61 -0.97 0.67
C GLN A 240 -26.56 -0.43 -0.38
N ALA A 241 -27.40 0.51 0.04
CA ALA A 241 -28.41 1.07 -0.84
C ALA A 241 -27.75 1.48 -2.16
N SER A 242 -28.36 1.10 -3.28
CA SER A 242 -28.00 1.65 -4.57
C SER A 242 -28.95 2.80 -4.86
N THR A 243 -28.43 3.89 -5.36
CA THR A 243 -29.24 5.01 -5.86
C THR A 243 -28.82 5.36 -7.26
N GLU A 244 -29.71 6.04 -7.97
CA GLU A 244 -29.44 6.58 -9.30
C GLU A 244 -29.48 8.10 -9.22
N MET A 245 -28.66 8.76 -10.03
CA MET A 245 -28.73 10.19 -10.24
C MET A 245 -28.39 10.53 -11.68
N ASN A 246 -28.94 11.64 -12.16
CA ASN A 246 -28.59 12.19 -13.45
C ASN A 246 -27.71 13.42 -13.29
N VAL A 247 -26.71 13.54 -14.16
CA VAL A 247 -25.82 14.70 -14.25
C VAL A 247 -25.84 15.24 -15.67
N ALA A 248 -25.70 16.56 -15.79
CA ALA A 248 -25.63 17.21 -17.08
C ALA A 248 -24.34 16.85 -17.80
N VAL A 249 -24.39 16.70 -19.12
CA VAL A 249 -23.18 16.53 -19.95
C VAL A 249 -22.23 17.72 -19.77
N SER A 250 -20.91 17.47 -19.80
CA SER A 250 -19.87 18.49 -19.62
C SER A 250 -19.93 19.29 -18.32
N SER A 251 -20.70 18.85 -17.32
CA SER A 251 -20.77 19.51 -16.01
C SER A 251 -19.71 19.00 -15.05
N SER A 252 -19.63 19.62 -13.87
CA SER A 252 -18.95 19.05 -12.71
C SER A 252 -19.94 18.33 -11.80
N LEU A 253 -19.43 17.38 -11.02
CA LEU A 253 -20.16 16.63 -10.00
C LEU A 253 -19.34 16.59 -8.72
N THR A 254 -19.95 16.95 -7.60
CA THR A 254 -19.37 16.74 -6.26
C THR A 254 -20.26 15.79 -5.48
N LEU A 255 -19.68 14.70 -4.96
CA LEU A 255 -20.39 13.74 -4.14
C LEU A 255 -19.76 13.65 -2.75
N PRO A 256 -20.52 13.92 -1.67
CA PRO A 256 -20.06 13.65 -0.33
C PRO A 256 -19.96 12.14 -0.08
N ILE A 257 -18.95 11.73 0.65
CA ILE A 257 -18.83 10.40 1.24
C ILE A 257 -18.99 10.56 2.75
N ALA A 258 -19.83 9.74 3.37
CA ALA A 258 -20.16 9.86 4.78
C ALA A 258 -20.13 8.51 5.51
N LEU A 259 -19.84 8.59 6.81
CA LEU A 259 -20.02 7.48 7.76
C LEU A 259 -21.45 7.49 8.31
N ASP A 260 -22.01 6.30 8.54
CA ASP A 260 -23.42 6.15 8.97
C ASP A 260 -23.60 6.00 10.49
N HIS A 261 -22.51 5.89 11.24
CA HIS A 261 -22.49 5.86 12.71
C HIS A 261 -21.32 6.70 13.23
N GLU A 262 -21.32 6.94 14.54
CA GLU A 262 -20.22 7.62 15.20
C GLU A 262 -19.01 6.70 15.24
N THR A 263 -17.90 7.16 14.69
CA THR A 263 -16.65 6.42 14.57
C THR A 263 -15.51 7.28 15.10
N THR A 264 -14.57 6.67 15.79
CA THR A 264 -13.30 7.28 16.19
C THR A 264 -12.29 7.12 15.07
N ILE A 265 -11.71 8.22 14.62
CA ILE A 265 -10.99 8.34 13.36
C ILE A 265 -9.59 8.88 13.64
N LEU A 266 -8.59 8.22 13.06
CA LEU A 266 -7.20 8.68 12.92
C LEU A 266 -6.74 8.53 11.46
N GLY A 267 -7.21 7.50 10.76
CA GLY A 267 -6.97 7.31 9.33
C GLY A 267 -8.18 6.72 8.61
N ILE A 268 -8.46 7.20 7.39
CA ILE A 268 -9.47 6.66 6.47
C ILE A 268 -8.79 6.22 5.17
N ASP A 269 -9.10 5.00 4.75
CA ASP A 269 -8.70 4.43 3.47
C ASP A 269 -9.94 4.19 2.59
N MET A 270 -9.96 4.79 1.40
CA MET A 270 -11.05 4.59 0.43
C MET A 270 -10.49 4.18 -0.94
N LEU A 271 -11.19 3.29 -1.63
CA LEU A 271 -10.92 2.94 -3.03
C LEU A 271 -12.20 3.04 -3.86
N LEU A 272 -12.25 4.04 -4.72
CA LEU A 272 -13.36 4.31 -5.63
C LEU A 272 -13.13 3.59 -6.97
N GLN A 273 -14.23 3.20 -7.60
CA GLN A 273 -14.26 2.67 -8.96
C GLN A 273 -15.38 3.32 -9.76
N PHE A 274 -15.09 3.72 -10.98
CA PHE A 274 -15.98 4.34 -11.96
C PHE A 274 -15.49 4.03 -13.38
N ASP A 275 -16.32 4.30 -14.39
CA ASP A 275 -15.91 4.25 -15.79
C ASP A 275 -15.26 5.58 -16.20
N SER A 276 -13.96 5.55 -16.50
CA SER A 276 -13.19 6.74 -16.90
C SER A 276 -13.61 7.33 -18.25
N SER A 277 -14.42 6.62 -19.04
CA SER A 277 -15.06 7.17 -20.24
C SER A 277 -16.30 8.01 -19.94
N VAL A 278 -16.83 7.94 -18.70
CA VAL A 278 -18.03 8.69 -18.28
C VAL A 278 -17.70 9.79 -17.29
N LEU A 279 -16.84 9.52 -16.30
CA LEU A 279 -16.41 10.47 -15.28
C LEU A 279 -14.88 10.57 -15.23
N GLU A 280 -14.38 11.78 -15.06
CA GLU A 280 -12.97 12.04 -14.74
C GLU A 280 -12.89 12.62 -13.33
N MET A 281 -12.21 11.93 -12.40
CA MET A 281 -12.03 12.47 -11.04
C MET A 281 -11.03 13.62 -11.06
N THR A 282 -11.49 14.82 -10.74
CA THR A 282 -10.64 16.02 -10.70
C THR A 282 -9.90 16.14 -9.37
N GLY A 283 -10.53 15.75 -8.26
CA GLY A 283 -9.90 15.75 -6.94
C GLY A 283 -10.88 15.41 -5.82
N ALA A 284 -10.50 15.73 -4.59
CA ALA A 284 -11.37 15.64 -3.42
C ALA A 284 -11.01 16.75 -2.43
N THR A 285 -11.92 17.03 -1.49
CA THR A 285 -11.71 17.97 -0.38
C THR A 285 -12.41 17.44 0.87
N LEU A 286 -11.92 17.83 2.04
CA LEU A 286 -12.53 17.57 3.34
C LEU A 286 -13.30 18.79 3.86
N ALA A 287 -13.17 19.94 3.19
CA ALA A 287 -13.85 21.17 3.55
C ALA A 287 -15.35 20.97 3.74
N SER A 288 -15.90 21.52 4.83
CA SER A 288 -17.30 21.35 5.26
C SER A 288 -17.69 19.95 5.76
N GLY A 289 -16.72 19.03 5.88
CA GLY A 289 -16.90 17.72 6.50
C GLY A 289 -16.43 17.70 7.95
N ILE A 290 -16.55 16.54 8.60
CA ILE A 290 -16.07 16.33 9.98
C ILE A 290 -14.55 16.24 10.08
N LEU A 291 -13.85 16.07 8.94
CA LEU A 291 -12.40 15.96 8.83
C LEU A 291 -11.75 17.21 8.19
N ALA A 292 -12.46 18.35 8.18
CA ALA A 292 -12.00 19.56 7.48
C ALA A 292 -10.62 20.08 7.95
N ASP A 293 -10.27 19.85 9.22
CA ASP A 293 -8.97 20.26 9.78
C ASP A 293 -7.79 19.42 9.24
N TRP A 294 -8.06 18.31 8.55
CA TRP A 294 -7.05 17.43 7.96
C TRP A 294 -6.88 17.62 6.45
N GLU A 295 -7.33 18.75 5.88
CA GLU A 295 -7.30 18.99 4.42
C GLU A 295 -5.90 18.77 3.81
N GLU A 296 -4.83 19.20 4.50
CA GLU A 296 -3.43 19.04 4.06
C GLU A 296 -2.94 17.58 4.14
N ASN A 297 -3.66 16.73 4.87
CA ASN A 297 -3.38 15.30 5.04
C ASN A 297 -4.33 14.41 4.20
N LEU A 298 -5.00 14.98 3.20
CA LEU A 298 -5.71 14.24 2.16
C LEU A 298 -4.79 13.94 0.98
N GLN A 299 -4.54 12.67 0.70
CA GLN A 299 -3.84 12.21 -0.50
C GLN A 299 -4.82 11.52 -1.46
N VAL A 300 -4.85 11.99 -2.71
CA VAL A 300 -5.66 11.41 -3.77
C VAL A 300 -4.74 10.80 -4.83
N VAL A 301 -4.74 9.47 -4.94
CA VAL A 301 -4.01 8.74 -5.97
C VAL A 301 -5.00 8.22 -6.99
N LYS A 302 -4.74 8.41 -8.29
CA LYS A 302 -5.67 8.06 -9.39
C LYS A 302 -4.95 7.21 -10.42
N ASN A 303 -5.69 6.40 -11.17
CA ASN A 303 -5.20 5.73 -12.37
C ASN A 303 -6.14 5.97 -13.58
N ASP A 304 -5.67 5.63 -14.77
CA ASP A 304 -6.43 5.83 -16.02
C ASP A 304 -7.56 4.80 -16.19
N ALA A 305 -7.58 3.76 -15.35
CA ALA A 305 -8.57 2.68 -15.36
C ALA A 305 -9.87 3.02 -14.59
N GLY A 306 -10.05 4.28 -14.19
CA GLY A 306 -11.24 4.73 -13.48
C GLY A 306 -11.25 4.31 -12.01
N GLN A 307 -10.08 4.28 -11.38
CA GLN A 307 -9.95 4.01 -9.95
C GLN A 307 -9.23 5.16 -9.25
N ALA A 308 -9.63 5.42 -8.01
CA ALA A 308 -8.99 6.42 -7.17
C ALA A 308 -8.92 5.96 -5.71
N ALA A 309 -7.73 6.04 -5.13
CA ALA A 309 -7.50 5.82 -3.71
C ALA A 309 -7.43 7.16 -2.98
N LEU A 310 -8.23 7.32 -1.92
CA LEU A 310 -8.15 8.47 -1.03
C LEU A 310 -7.61 8.00 0.32
N LYS A 311 -6.62 8.74 0.83
CA LYS A 311 -5.96 8.49 2.10
C LYS A 311 -6.06 9.75 2.92
N ILE A 312 -6.77 9.68 4.04
CA ILE A 312 -7.01 10.81 4.92
C ILE A 312 -6.48 10.42 6.29
N TYR A 313 -5.63 11.24 6.89
CA TYR A 313 -5.01 10.92 8.18
C TYR A 313 -4.84 12.18 9.03
N GLY A 314 -4.71 12.00 10.34
CA GLY A 314 -4.47 13.10 11.26
C GLY A 314 -3.73 12.65 12.52
N SER A 315 -3.23 13.62 13.28
CA SER A 315 -2.57 13.38 14.55
C SER A 315 -3.56 13.33 15.72
N ASP A 316 -4.46 14.29 15.75
CA ASP A 316 -5.59 14.31 16.69
C ASP A 316 -6.62 13.20 16.41
N GLU A 317 -7.25 12.68 17.44
CA GLU A 317 -8.37 11.74 17.30
C GLU A 317 -9.69 12.48 17.12
N ILE A 318 -10.41 12.22 16.01
CA ILE A 318 -11.74 12.78 15.77
C ILE A 318 -12.79 11.69 15.99
N THR A 319 -13.79 11.94 16.82
CA THR A 319 -14.97 11.06 16.95
C THR A 319 -16.19 11.75 16.34
N GLY A 320 -16.80 11.13 15.33
CA GLY A 320 -17.93 11.74 14.65
C GLY A 320 -18.64 10.85 13.64
N LYS A 321 -19.75 11.37 13.12
CA LYS A 321 -20.59 10.78 12.07
C LYS A 321 -20.87 11.85 11.01
N GLY A 322 -20.98 11.45 9.75
CA GLY A 322 -21.37 12.33 8.64
C GLY A 322 -20.31 12.42 7.56
N ASN A 323 -20.33 13.51 6.79
CA ASN A 323 -19.47 13.68 5.61
C ASN A 323 -17.99 13.71 6.03
N ILE A 324 -17.21 12.78 5.51
CA ILE A 324 -15.77 12.64 5.73
C ILE A 324 -14.94 13.15 4.56
N ALA A 325 -15.50 13.20 3.35
CA ALA A 325 -14.86 13.74 2.16
C ALA A 325 -15.89 14.15 1.11
N PHE A 326 -15.49 15.00 0.16
CA PHE A 326 -16.27 15.39 -1.00
C PHE A 326 -15.42 15.12 -2.25
N VAL A 327 -15.84 14.16 -3.06
CA VAL A 327 -15.12 13.77 -4.30
C VAL A 327 -15.66 14.55 -5.49
N ASN A 328 -14.76 15.10 -6.30
CA ASN A 328 -15.07 15.98 -7.42
C ASN A 328 -14.75 15.28 -8.74
N PHE A 329 -15.68 15.40 -9.69
CA PHE A 329 -15.59 14.83 -11.02
C PHE A 329 -15.95 15.87 -12.09
N SER A 330 -15.35 15.71 -13.27
CA SER A 330 -15.87 16.25 -14.54
C SER A 330 -16.64 15.15 -15.26
N VAL A 331 -17.80 15.50 -15.84
CA VAL A 331 -18.60 14.58 -16.67
C VAL A 331 -18.05 14.61 -18.09
N VAL A 332 -17.42 13.51 -18.51
CA VAL A 332 -16.75 13.38 -19.82
C VAL A 332 -17.48 12.43 -20.78
N GLY A 333 -18.44 11.65 -20.27
CA GLY A 333 -19.26 10.74 -21.05
C GLY A 333 -20.25 11.44 -21.98
N SER A 334 -20.61 10.76 -23.07
CA SER A 334 -21.66 11.23 -23.97
C SER A 334 -23.05 11.05 -23.36
N LEU A 335 -24.04 11.74 -23.93
CA LEU A 335 -25.46 11.58 -23.56
C LEU A 335 -25.87 10.11 -23.48
N ASP A 336 -26.73 9.79 -22.51
CA ASP A 336 -27.30 8.47 -22.25
C ASP A 336 -26.29 7.37 -21.89
N THR A 337 -25.02 7.73 -21.70
CA THR A 337 -24.06 6.87 -21.02
C THR A 337 -24.28 6.92 -19.51
N ALA A 338 -23.80 5.90 -18.80
CA ALA A 338 -23.88 5.83 -17.36
C ALA A 338 -22.67 5.11 -16.80
N THR A 339 -22.31 5.45 -15.56
CA THR A 339 -21.30 4.73 -14.79
C THR A 339 -21.83 4.33 -13.43
N ASP A 340 -21.37 3.19 -12.96
CA ASP A 340 -21.54 2.77 -11.58
C ASP A 340 -20.36 3.30 -10.75
N LEU A 341 -20.58 4.38 -10.01
CA LEU A 341 -19.62 4.88 -9.02
C LEU A 341 -19.78 4.07 -7.73
N SER A 342 -18.71 3.43 -7.27
CA SER A 342 -18.76 2.54 -6.09
C SER A 342 -17.53 2.68 -5.18
N LEU A 343 -17.73 2.38 -3.90
CA LEU A 343 -16.66 2.21 -2.92
C LEU A 343 -16.32 0.73 -2.81
N SER A 344 -15.18 0.34 -3.37
CA SER A 344 -14.65 -1.02 -3.24
C SER A 344 -13.88 -1.26 -1.93
N LYS A 345 -13.49 -0.16 -1.25
CA LYS A 345 -12.87 -0.14 0.08
C LYS A 345 -13.34 1.12 0.82
N LEU A 346 -13.70 0.95 2.09
CA LEU A 346 -13.90 2.01 3.07
C LEU A 346 -13.48 1.47 4.44
N ARG A 347 -12.28 1.84 4.88
CA ARG A 347 -11.73 1.42 6.18
C ARG A 347 -11.41 2.65 7.03
N CYS A 348 -11.62 2.52 8.33
CA CYS A 348 -11.22 3.50 9.34
C CYS A 348 -10.31 2.79 10.34
N ASN A 349 -9.12 3.34 10.59
CA ASN A 349 -8.12 2.75 11.48
C ASN A 349 -7.92 1.25 11.21
N GLU A 350 -7.84 0.88 9.93
CA GLU A 350 -7.68 -0.49 9.44
C GLU A 350 -8.86 -1.44 9.73
N ALA A 351 -9.99 -0.97 10.22
CA ALA A 351 -11.22 -1.74 10.30
C ALA A 351 -12.17 -1.36 9.16
N ASP A 352 -12.90 -2.33 8.60
CA ASP A 352 -14.02 -2.03 7.69
C ASP A 352 -15.09 -1.25 8.46
N VAL A 353 -15.60 -0.18 7.85
CA VAL A 353 -16.69 0.63 8.42
C VAL A 353 -17.82 0.81 7.43
N THR A 354 -19.01 1.11 7.94
CA THR A 354 -20.21 1.36 7.15
C THR A 354 -20.35 2.84 6.82
N GLY A 355 -20.75 3.11 5.58
CA GLY A 355 -20.79 4.44 4.99
C GLY A 355 -21.10 4.36 3.50
N GLY A 356 -21.04 5.50 2.81
CA GLY A 356 -21.31 5.55 1.38
C GLY A 356 -21.32 6.96 0.82
N PHE A 357 -21.72 7.09 -0.44
CA PHE A 357 -22.03 8.36 -1.07
C PHE A 357 -23.35 8.92 -0.55
N ALA A 358 -23.36 10.17 -0.11
CA ALA A 358 -24.58 10.85 0.32
C ALA A 358 -25.27 11.51 -0.90
N VAL A 359 -26.45 11.01 -1.26
CA VAL A 359 -27.28 11.55 -2.35
C VAL A 359 -28.67 11.85 -1.80
N GLY A 360 -28.96 13.13 -1.58
CA GLY A 360 -30.16 13.54 -0.83
C GLY A 360 -30.15 12.93 0.58
N ASP A 361 -31.22 12.24 0.95
CA ASP A 361 -31.35 11.53 2.24
C ASP A 361 -30.81 10.09 2.21
N ILE A 362 -30.28 9.63 1.07
CA ILE A 362 -29.81 8.26 0.88
C ILE A 362 -28.29 8.23 1.04
N LEU A 363 -27.82 7.27 1.83
CA LEU A 363 -26.40 6.90 1.88
C LEU A 363 -26.21 5.60 1.11
N ALA A 364 -25.49 5.68 -0.01
CA ALA A 364 -25.40 4.62 -1.00
C ALA A 364 -23.97 4.10 -1.16
N GLY A 365 -23.80 2.78 -1.16
CA GLY A 365 -22.51 2.15 -1.48
C GLY A 365 -22.13 2.22 -2.96
N LYS A 366 -23.17 2.39 -3.79
CA LYS A 366 -23.11 2.47 -5.23
C LYS A 366 -24.09 3.52 -5.73
N VAL A 367 -23.62 4.42 -6.58
CA VAL A 367 -24.43 5.41 -7.27
C VAL A 367 -24.30 5.17 -8.77
N THR A 368 -25.41 4.85 -9.44
CA THR A 368 -25.45 4.85 -10.90
C THR A 368 -25.64 6.28 -11.37
N VAL A 369 -24.60 6.84 -12.01
CA VAL A 369 -24.57 8.21 -12.51
C VAL A 369 -24.85 8.18 -14.01
N GLY A 370 -26.03 8.62 -14.42
CA GLY A 370 -26.43 8.75 -15.82
C GLY A 370 -26.14 10.14 -16.38
N VAL A 371 -25.62 10.21 -17.60
CA VAL A 371 -25.40 11.48 -18.31
C VAL A 371 -26.66 11.84 -19.08
N LYS A 372 -27.24 13.00 -18.77
CA LYS A 372 -28.46 13.53 -19.38
C LYS A 372 -28.25 14.98 -19.80
N TYR A 373 -29.22 15.55 -20.51
CA TYR A 373 -29.30 16.99 -20.66
C TYR A 373 -29.57 17.65 -19.32
N GLY A 374 -28.92 18.79 -19.09
CA GLY A 374 -29.11 19.55 -17.87
C GLY A 374 -30.49 20.21 -17.86
N PRO A 375 -31.11 20.41 -16.68
CA PRO A 375 -32.26 21.30 -16.58
C PRO A 375 -31.89 22.67 -17.14
N GLY A 376 -32.74 23.24 -18.01
CA GLY A 376 -32.48 24.50 -18.70
C GLY A 376 -31.74 24.41 -20.03
N ASP A 377 -31.28 23.23 -20.48
CA ASP A 377 -30.74 22.99 -21.82
C ASP A 377 -31.89 22.67 -22.79
N ILE A 378 -32.46 23.72 -23.40
CA ILE A 378 -33.70 23.65 -24.17
C ILE A 378 -33.44 23.19 -25.60
N ASP A 379 -32.27 23.48 -26.16
CA ASP A 379 -31.90 23.00 -27.51
C ASP A 379 -31.13 21.68 -27.54
N HIS A 380 -30.90 21.05 -26.38
CA HIS A 380 -30.19 19.77 -26.27
C HIS A 380 -28.77 19.86 -26.84
N SER A 381 -28.15 21.04 -26.74
CA SER A 381 -26.75 21.26 -27.17
C SER A 381 -25.73 20.67 -26.20
N GLY A 382 -26.15 20.35 -24.98
CA GLY A 382 -25.28 19.89 -23.89
C GLY A 382 -24.72 21.03 -23.04
N ALA A 383 -25.17 22.25 -23.23
CA ALA A 383 -24.82 23.41 -22.42
C ALA A 383 -26.08 24.20 -22.08
N VAL A 384 -26.06 24.92 -20.95
CA VAL A 384 -27.10 25.91 -20.62
C VAL A 384 -26.52 27.29 -20.92
N ASP A 385 -26.89 27.85 -22.07
CA ASP A 385 -26.32 29.09 -22.60
C ASP A 385 -27.36 30.12 -23.11
N LEU A 386 -26.89 31.20 -23.75
CA LEU A 386 -27.77 32.27 -24.24
C LEU A 386 -28.76 31.81 -25.31
N SER A 387 -28.48 30.71 -26.01
CA SER A 387 -29.36 30.05 -26.98
C SER A 387 -30.56 29.47 -26.26
N ASP A 388 -30.35 28.77 -25.14
CA ASP A 388 -31.43 28.26 -24.28
C ASP A 388 -32.24 29.39 -23.69
N LEU A 389 -31.57 30.44 -23.21
CA LEU A 389 -32.26 31.63 -22.68
C LEU A 389 -33.18 32.25 -23.74
N LEU A 390 -32.70 32.36 -24.99
CA LEU A 390 -33.48 32.88 -26.09
C LEU A 390 -34.67 31.98 -26.43
N LEU A 391 -34.50 30.66 -26.36
CA LEU A 391 -35.57 29.69 -26.57
C LEU A 391 -36.62 29.75 -25.46
N ALA A 392 -36.20 29.78 -24.19
CA ALA A 392 -37.08 29.96 -23.03
C ALA A 392 -37.91 31.25 -23.14
N LEU A 393 -37.29 32.36 -23.59
CA LEU A 393 -37.97 33.64 -23.83
C LEU A 393 -38.97 33.56 -24.98
N LYS A 394 -38.64 32.89 -26.09
CA LYS A 394 -39.55 32.70 -27.22
C LYS A 394 -40.76 31.88 -26.81
N VAL A 395 -40.55 30.78 -26.10
CA VAL A 395 -41.63 29.93 -25.55
C VAL A 395 -42.52 30.74 -24.61
N SER A 396 -41.92 31.50 -23.69
CA SER A 396 -42.64 32.38 -22.75
C SER A 396 -43.44 33.48 -23.45
N ALA A 397 -42.97 33.96 -24.61
CA ALA A 397 -43.67 34.96 -25.42
C ALA A 397 -44.77 34.36 -26.32
N GLY A 398 -45.01 33.05 -26.24
CA GLY A 398 -46.00 32.35 -27.07
C GLY A 398 -45.58 32.18 -28.52
N ILE A 399 -44.28 32.26 -28.81
CA ILE A 399 -43.73 32.01 -30.14
C ILE A 399 -43.52 30.50 -30.28
N GLY A 400 -44.25 29.87 -31.20
CA GLY A 400 -44.13 28.43 -31.45
C GLY A 400 -42.72 28.03 -31.87
N MET A 401 -42.22 26.93 -31.30
CA MET A 401 -40.88 26.39 -31.53
C MET A 401 -40.99 24.88 -31.76
N ASP A 402 -40.21 24.35 -32.71
CA ASP A 402 -40.22 22.91 -33.06
C ASP A 402 -39.27 22.06 -32.20
N ALA A 403 -38.43 22.69 -31.38
CA ALA A 403 -37.41 22.05 -30.54
C ALA A 403 -37.48 22.61 -29.11
N VAL A 404 -38.42 22.08 -28.32
CA VAL A 404 -38.51 22.35 -26.87
C VAL A 404 -38.70 21.02 -26.20
N HIS A 405 -37.77 20.66 -25.33
CA HIS A 405 -37.77 19.37 -24.67
C HIS A 405 -38.26 19.51 -23.22
N ALA A 406 -39.12 18.59 -22.79
CA ALA A 406 -39.78 18.68 -21.48
C ALA A 406 -38.82 18.40 -20.30
N ASP A 407 -37.69 17.74 -20.56
CA ASP A 407 -36.59 17.53 -19.61
C ASP A 407 -35.73 18.78 -19.39
N ALA A 408 -35.90 19.82 -20.22
CA ALA A 408 -35.28 21.13 -20.04
C ALA A 408 -36.01 22.02 -19.00
N ASP A 409 -37.12 21.55 -18.40
CA ASP A 409 -37.81 22.24 -17.32
C ASP A 409 -36.88 22.38 -16.11
N ALA A 410 -36.36 23.59 -15.93
CA ALA A 410 -35.34 23.90 -14.95
C ALA A 410 -35.92 24.05 -13.54
N THR A 411 -37.24 24.25 -13.45
CA THR A 411 -37.94 24.48 -12.18
C THR A 411 -38.75 23.28 -11.71
N GLY A 412 -38.97 22.30 -12.59
CA GLY A 412 -39.75 21.09 -12.34
C GLY A 412 -41.25 21.35 -12.19
N ASP A 413 -41.75 22.49 -12.70
CA ASP A 413 -43.16 22.88 -12.58
C ASP A 413 -44.05 22.37 -13.73
N GLY A 414 -43.45 21.61 -14.66
CA GLY A 414 -44.08 20.92 -15.77
C GLY A 414 -44.22 21.76 -17.04
N LYS A 415 -43.58 22.94 -17.14
CA LYS A 415 -43.60 23.82 -18.32
C LYS A 415 -42.27 24.55 -18.48
N ILE A 416 -42.02 25.06 -19.69
CA ILE A 416 -40.95 26.03 -19.95
C ILE A 416 -41.57 27.43 -19.93
N GLY A 417 -41.14 28.29 -19.00
CA GLY A 417 -41.70 29.61 -18.78
C GLY A 417 -40.70 30.63 -18.23
N MET A 418 -41.22 31.74 -17.71
CA MET A 418 -40.40 32.85 -17.20
C MET A 418 -39.56 32.46 -15.97
N ASP A 419 -40.03 31.47 -15.20
CA ASP A 419 -39.28 30.97 -14.05
C ASP A 419 -38.04 30.17 -14.51
N ASP A 420 -38.12 29.44 -15.63
CA ASP A 420 -36.96 28.81 -16.28
C ASP A 420 -36.01 29.84 -16.91
N VAL A 421 -36.54 30.91 -17.51
CA VAL A 421 -35.73 32.05 -18.00
C VAL A 421 -34.86 32.60 -16.87
N LEU A 422 -35.42 32.77 -15.67
CA LEU A 422 -34.68 33.22 -14.49
C LEU A 422 -33.64 32.20 -14.04
N HIS A 423 -33.97 30.91 -14.04
CA HIS A 423 -33.03 29.84 -13.71
C HIS A 423 -31.84 29.84 -14.67
N ILE A 424 -32.10 29.82 -15.97
CA ILE A 424 -31.08 29.83 -17.04
C ILE A 424 -30.20 31.09 -16.91
N LEU A 425 -30.79 32.27 -16.65
CA LEU A 425 -30.02 33.48 -16.37
C LEU A 425 -29.08 33.34 -15.16
N GLN A 426 -29.53 32.68 -14.08
CA GLN A 426 -28.69 32.45 -12.91
C GLN A 426 -27.55 31.47 -13.19
N VAL A 427 -27.77 30.49 -14.07
CA VAL A 427 -26.74 29.55 -14.50
C VAL A 427 -25.68 30.25 -15.35
N ILE A 428 -26.09 31.06 -16.33
CA ILE A 428 -25.17 31.75 -17.26
C ILE A 428 -24.40 32.91 -16.60
N ALA A 429 -24.93 33.49 -15.52
CA ALA A 429 -24.33 34.64 -14.83
C ALA A 429 -23.24 34.26 -13.81
N LYS A 430 -23.03 32.97 -13.55
CA LYS A 430 -21.93 32.44 -12.71
C LYS A 430 -20.72 32.12 -13.59
#